data_AF-A0A919BKS5-F1
#
_entry.id   AF-A0A919BKS5-F1
#
_cell.length_a   1.000
_cell.length_b   1.000
_cell.length_c   1.000
_cell.angle_alpha   90.00
_cell.angle_beta   90.00
_cell.angle_gamma   90.00
#
_symmetry.space_group_name_H-M   'P 1'
#
loop_
_entity.id
_entity.type
_entity.pdbx_description
1 polymer ?
#
loop_
_entity_poly.entity_id
_entity_poly.type
_entity_poly.pdbx_seq_one_letter_code
_entity_poly.pdbx_strand_id
1 'polypeptide(L)'
;MKILHIIVLFLILCCSLNANALLIKLDFSTNSSTDMWGNTTNSFDVNQASGLGESFNTMTSAILAAVKQDYYSTSYNFITANQQLDIDFMIAGVDTDVSAIDANHYTMQIGSRVAGPHGGLGVACYFCVANGSAPINTIFGSVFSNTIFSALLPAAGGIWDLNEAVNAIAGTLSHEIAHGLGLLHPSGPASNPGESIYGIMATGASPTSMPNAERLKNRAFSDDNMEVLIRNIGLRTVQIPEPAGFVLFTLALLLLPLKRIEKS
;
A
#
# COMPACT_ATOMS: atom_id res chain seq x y z
N MET A 1 -33.92 2.66 13.71
CA MET A 1 -32.90 1.71 13.21
C MET A 1 -31.91 2.29 12.19
N LYS A 2 -32.28 3.21 11.29
CA LYS A 2 -31.36 3.75 10.26
C LYS A 2 -30.28 4.71 10.80
N ILE A 3 -30.60 5.50 11.83
CA ILE A 3 -29.66 6.47 12.43
C ILE A 3 -28.54 5.78 13.22
N LEU A 4 -28.85 4.69 13.94
CA LEU A 4 -27.86 3.92 14.69
C LEU A 4 -26.83 3.23 13.77
N HIS A 5 -27.26 2.72 12.61
CA HIS A 5 -26.36 2.15 11.61
C HIS A 5 -25.41 3.21 11.03
N ILE A 6 -25.89 4.42 10.76
CA ILE A 6 -25.06 5.52 10.26
C ILE A 6 -24.04 5.96 11.31
N ILE A 7 -24.43 6.07 12.58
CA ILE A 7 -23.52 6.44 13.68
C ILE A 7 -22.45 5.37 13.91
N VAL A 8 -22.81 4.09 13.84
CA VAL A 8 -21.85 2.98 13.97
C VAL A 8 -20.89 2.93 12.78
N LEU A 9 -21.37 3.15 11.56
CA LEU A 9 -20.52 3.21 10.37
C LEU A 9 -19.55 4.41 10.44
N PHE A 10 -20.02 5.56 10.93
CA PHE A 10 -19.21 6.77 11.09
C PHE A 10 -18.19 6.62 12.23
N LEU A 11 -18.55 5.99 13.36
CA LEU A 11 -17.59 5.68 14.43
C LEU A 11 -16.52 4.69 13.98
N ILE A 12 -16.87 3.67 13.19
CA ILE A 12 -15.90 2.71 12.64
C ILE A 12 -14.95 3.41 11.66
N LEU A 13 -15.44 4.36 10.86
CA LEU A 13 -14.59 5.15 9.95
C LEU A 13 -13.69 6.15 10.69
N CYS A 14 -14.13 6.70 11.83
CA CYS A 14 -13.37 7.67 12.61
C CYS A 14 -12.36 7.04 13.59
N CYS A 15 -12.51 5.76 13.96
CA CYS A 15 -11.62 5.09 14.93
C CYS A 15 -10.38 4.42 14.31
N SER A 16 -10.18 4.47 12.99
CA SER A 16 -9.07 3.77 12.33
C SER A 16 -7.90 4.67 11.91
N LEU A 17 -7.85 5.94 12.35
CA LEU A 17 -6.74 6.84 12.08
C LEU A 17 -5.98 7.11 13.38
N ASN A 18 -4.90 6.37 13.62
CA ASN A 18 -3.95 6.67 14.67
C ASN A 18 -3.07 7.84 14.20
N ALA A 19 -3.12 8.97 14.92
CA ALA A 19 -2.53 10.25 14.53
C ALA A 19 -0.99 10.34 14.63
N ASN A 20 -0.24 9.26 14.37
CA ASN A 20 1.23 9.25 14.45
C ASN A 20 1.92 8.32 13.43
N ALA A 21 1.22 7.79 12.43
CA ALA A 21 1.80 6.83 11.50
C ALA A 21 2.23 7.53 10.21
N LEU A 22 3.43 7.23 9.71
CA LEU A 22 3.91 7.73 8.43
C LEU A 22 2.84 7.54 7.34
N LEU A 23 2.34 8.61 6.71
CA LEU A 23 1.30 8.50 5.70
C LEU A 23 1.88 8.59 4.28
N ILE A 24 1.66 7.56 3.46
CA ILE A 24 2.00 7.58 2.03
C ILE A 24 0.73 7.72 1.19
N LYS A 25 0.63 8.84 0.48
CA LYS A 25 -0.39 9.08 -0.55
C LYS A 25 -0.01 8.35 -1.84
N LEU A 26 -0.94 7.59 -2.40
CA LEU A 26 -0.83 6.94 -3.69
C LEU A 26 -1.58 7.80 -4.72
N ASP A 27 -0.85 8.57 -5.51
CA ASP A 27 -1.43 9.51 -6.46
C ASP A 27 -1.55 8.89 -7.85
N PHE A 28 -2.76 8.46 -8.20
CA PHE A 28 -3.10 7.92 -9.52
C PHE A 28 -3.69 8.97 -10.48
N SER A 29 -3.99 10.17 -9.98
CA SER A 29 -4.93 11.10 -10.62
C SER A 29 -4.29 12.37 -11.15
N THR A 30 -3.14 12.77 -10.60
CA THR A 30 -2.51 14.02 -10.99
C THR A 30 -1.90 13.91 -12.38
N ASN A 31 -2.13 14.93 -13.20
CA ASN A 31 -1.55 15.05 -14.53
C ASN A 31 -0.32 15.95 -14.47
N SER A 32 0.73 15.57 -15.17
CA SER A 32 2.01 16.29 -15.23
C SER A 32 2.65 16.56 -13.86
N SER A 33 2.44 15.67 -12.88
CA SER A 33 3.15 15.74 -11.61
C SER A 33 4.61 15.34 -11.78
N THR A 34 5.49 15.94 -10.99
CA THR A 34 6.94 15.74 -11.10
C THR A 34 7.52 15.31 -9.76
N ASP A 35 8.27 14.21 -9.76
CA ASP A 35 8.97 13.73 -8.56
C ASP A 35 10.22 14.57 -8.26
N MET A 36 10.84 14.33 -7.11
CA MET A 36 12.02 15.06 -6.67
C MET A 36 13.27 14.90 -7.56
N TRP A 37 13.28 13.99 -8.55
CA TRP A 37 14.35 13.88 -9.57
C TRP A 37 13.95 14.44 -10.93
N GLY A 38 12.77 15.03 -11.06
CA GLY A 38 12.32 15.60 -12.33
C GLY A 38 11.67 14.58 -13.27
N ASN A 39 11.25 13.40 -12.81
CA ASN A 39 10.40 12.52 -13.63
C ASN A 39 8.96 13.00 -13.59
N THR A 40 8.38 13.13 -14.78
CA THR A 40 7.01 13.60 -14.95
C THR A 40 6.10 12.45 -15.36
N THR A 41 4.96 12.32 -14.69
CA THR A 41 3.89 11.37 -15.03
C THR A 41 2.58 12.06 -15.37
N ASN A 42 1.81 11.48 -16.28
CA ASN A 42 0.38 11.75 -16.42
C ASN A 42 -0.43 10.78 -15.55
N SER A 43 -1.74 11.01 -15.44
CA SER A 43 -2.63 10.14 -14.67
C SER A 43 -2.52 8.68 -15.09
N PHE A 44 -2.82 7.80 -14.14
CA PHE A 44 -2.92 6.37 -14.38
C PHE A 44 -4.09 6.07 -15.33
N ASP A 45 -3.83 5.27 -16.35
CA ASP A 45 -4.80 4.88 -17.36
C ASP A 45 -4.94 3.35 -17.38
N VAL A 46 -6.10 2.86 -16.93
CA VAL A 46 -6.42 1.42 -16.91
C VAL A 46 -6.40 0.80 -18.30
N ASN A 47 -6.64 1.58 -19.35
CA ASN A 47 -6.68 1.07 -20.73
C ASN A 47 -5.30 0.69 -21.27
N GLN A 48 -4.23 1.00 -20.53
CA GLN A 48 -2.87 0.55 -20.85
C GLN A 48 -2.70 -0.97 -20.67
N ALA A 49 -3.50 -1.59 -19.79
CA ALA A 49 -3.60 -3.03 -19.66
C ALA A 49 -4.59 -3.56 -20.71
N SER A 50 -4.11 -3.90 -21.90
CA SER A 50 -4.99 -4.38 -22.98
C SER A 50 -5.78 -5.61 -22.55
N GLY A 51 -7.09 -5.59 -22.76
CA GLY A 51 -8.00 -6.70 -22.40
C GLY A 51 -8.52 -6.64 -20.97
N LEU A 52 -8.01 -5.73 -20.13
CA LEU A 52 -8.52 -5.52 -18.79
C LEU A 52 -9.76 -4.61 -18.81
N GLY A 53 -10.94 -5.18 -18.58
CA GLY A 53 -12.23 -4.45 -18.62
C GLY A 53 -12.59 -3.73 -17.32
N GLU A 54 -11.61 -3.43 -16.47
CA GLU A 54 -11.83 -2.97 -15.10
C GLU A 54 -11.97 -1.45 -14.99
N SER A 55 -12.78 -0.99 -14.04
CA SER A 55 -12.93 0.44 -13.78
C SER A 55 -11.68 1.01 -13.07
N PHE A 56 -11.40 2.29 -13.27
CA PHE A 56 -10.34 3.00 -12.54
C PHE A 56 -10.44 2.80 -11.01
N ASN A 57 -11.65 2.90 -10.46
CA ASN A 57 -11.88 2.75 -9.02
C ASN A 57 -11.64 1.31 -8.55
N THR A 58 -12.06 0.32 -9.33
CA THR A 58 -11.80 -1.10 -9.01
C THR A 58 -10.30 -1.36 -8.94
N MET A 59 -9.58 -0.95 -9.99
CA MET A 59 -8.14 -1.15 -10.10
C MET A 59 -7.37 -0.45 -8.97
N THR A 60 -7.59 0.85 -8.78
CA THR A 60 -6.86 1.63 -7.75
C THR A 60 -7.17 1.16 -6.33
N SER A 61 -8.41 0.75 -6.05
CA SER A 61 -8.77 0.18 -4.76
C SER A 61 -8.10 -1.18 -4.52
N ALA A 62 -8.02 -2.03 -5.55
CA ALA A 62 -7.33 -3.31 -5.46
C ALA A 62 -5.82 -3.12 -5.26
N ILE A 63 -5.20 -2.16 -5.95
CA ILE A 63 -3.79 -1.79 -5.73
C ILE A 63 -3.56 -1.30 -4.30
N LEU A 64 -4.41 -0.40 -3.79
CA LEU A 64 -4.31 0.08 -2.41
C LEU A 64 -4.41 -1.08 -1.40
N ALA A 65 -5.33 -2.02 -1.63
CA ALA A 65 -5.49 -3.19 -0.77
C ALA A 65 -4.24 -4.08 -0.79
N ALA A 66 -3.66 -4.33 -1.96
CA ALA A 66 -2.43 -5.11 -2.11
C ALA A 66 -1.22 -4.43 -1.45
N VAL A 67 -1.03 -3.12 -1.65
CA VAL A 67 0.03 -2.37 -0.94
C VAL A 67 -0.18 -2.46 0.57
N LYS A 68 -1.40 -2.28 1.07
CA LYS A 68 -1.67 -2.46 2.51
C LYS A 68 -1.33 -3.86 3.00
N GLN A 69 -1.64 -4.89 2.22
CA GLN A 69 -1.31 -6.27 2.55
C GLN A 69 0.21 -6.46 2.68
N ASP A 70 1.02 -5.88 1.78
CA ASP A 70 2.47 -5.99 1.81
C ASP A 70 3.08 -5.45 3.12
N TYR A 71 2.54 -4.34 3.63
CA TYR A 71 3.06 -3.63 4.80
C TYR A 71 2.38 -4.01 6.12
N TYR A 72 1.16 -4.56 6.09
CA TYR A 72 0.39 -4.95 7.29
C TYR A 72 0.39 -6.46 7.55
N SER A 73 1.13 -7.23 6.77
CA SER A 73 1.16 -8.68 6.90
C SER A 73 1.68 -9.13 8.27
N THR A 74 0.89 -9.96 8.95
CA THR A 74 1.24 -10.66 10.20
C THR A 74 1.84 -12.04 9.94
N SER A 75 2.24 -12.33 8.69
CA SER A 75 2.81 -13.63 8.30
C SER A 75 4.24 -13.85 8.80
N TYR A 76 4.84 -12.85 9.45
CA TYR A 76 6.20 -12.90 9.99
C TYR A 76 6.17 -13.23 11.48
N ASN A 77 6.94 -14.23 11.90
CA ASN A 77 6.93 -14.76 13.27
C ASN A 77 7.28 -13.72 14.36
N PHE A 78 7.94 -12.63 13.99
CA PHE A 78 8.35 -11.55 14.90
C PHE A 78 7.37 -10.36 14.94
N ILE A 79 6.27 -10.41 14.18
CA ILE A 79 5.17 -9.43 14.25
C ILE A 79 3.99 -10.10 14.95
N THR A 80 3.53 -9.56 16.07
CA THR A 80 2.37 -10.13 16.77
C THR A 80 1.06 -9.83 16.03
N ALA A 81 0.02 -10.63 16.27
CA ALA A 81 -1.26 -10.51 15.56
C ALA A 81 -1.97 -9.13 15.70
N ASN A 82 -1.59 -8.32 16.69
CA ASN A 82 -2.09 -6.98 16.93
C ASN A 82 -1.08 -5.88 16.58
N GLN A 83 -0.02 -6.20 15.84
CA GLN A 83 1.00 -5.26 15.40
C GLN A 83 1.02 -5.15 13.87
N GLN A 84 1.36 -3.96 13.39
CA GLN A 84 1.69 -3.71 11.99
C GLN A 84 2.75 -2.62 11.91
N LEU A 85 3.39 -2.45 10.76
CA LEU A 85 4.30 -1.34 10.52
C LEU A 85 3.61 0.01 10.80
N ASP A 86 4.36 0.97 11.34
CA ASP A 86 3.85 2.31 11.68
C ASP A 86 3.75 3.22 10.43
N ILE A 87 2.97 2.76 9.46
CA ILE A 87 2.77 3.38 8.15
C ILE A 87 1.32 3.22 7.71
N ASP A 88 0.78 4.25 7.06
CA ASP A 88 -0.56 4.29 6.46
C ASP A 88 -0.54 4.62 4.98
N PHE A 89 -1.57 4.15 4.28
CA PHE A 89 -1.74 4.37 2.85
C PHE A 89 -3.14 4.87 2.53
N MET A 90 -3.22 5.85 1.62
CA MET A 90 -4.47 6.33 1.06
C MET A 90 -4.30 6.71 -0.41
N ILE A 91 -5.41 6.67 -1.17
CA ILE A 91 -5.45 7.27 -2.50
C ILE A 91 -5.75 8.75 -2.33
N ALA A 92 -4.82 9.60 -2.76
CA ALA A 92 -4.96 11.05 -2.73
C ALA A 92 -3.96 11.70 -3.69
N GLY A 93 -4.31 12.87 -4.23
CA GLY A 93 -3.39 13.68 -5.03
C GLY A 93 -2.32 14.34 -4.17
N VAL A 94 -1.19 14.72 -4.79
CA VAL A 94 -0.12 15.47 -4.11
C VAL A 94 -0.65 16.75 -3.43
N ASP A 95 -1.59 17.46 -4.06
CA ASP A 95 -2.16 18.71 -3.52
C ASP A 95 -3.28 18.49 -2.49
N THR A 96 -3.65 17.23 -2.21
CA THR A 96 -4.63 16.93 -1.17
C THR A 96 -4.00 17.17 0.20
N ASP A 97 -4.54 18.15 0.93
CA ASP A 97 -4.15 18.42 2.30
C ASP A 97 -4.65 17.29 3.22
N VAL A 98 -3.68 16.63 3.85
CA VAL A 98 -3.90 15.53 4.80
C VAL A 98 -3.29 15.85 6.16
N SER A 99 -2.90 17.11 6.40
CA SER A 99 -2.25 17.54 7.65
C SER A 99 -3.11 17.34 8.89
N ALA A 100 -4.45 17.32 8.73
CA ALA A 100 -5.39 16.98 9.79
C ALA A 100 -5.47 15.47 10.09
N ILE A 101 -4.96 14.62 9.20
CA ILE A 101 -4.88 13.17 9.36
C ILE A 101 -3.51 12.78 9.89
N ASP A 102 -2.45 13.20 9.19
CA ASP A 102 -1.07 12.99 9.61
C ASP A 102 -0.14 14.12 9.12
N ALA A 103 0.67 14.65 10.03
CA ALA A 103 1.62 15.72 9.72
C ALA A 103 2.84 15.19 8.94
N ASN A 104 3.18 13.90 9.07
CA ASN A 104 4.29 13.26 8.40
C ASN A 104 3.80 12.46 7.19
N HIS A 105 3.59 13.15 6.08
CA HIS A 105 3.06 12.55 4.86
C HIS A 105 3.93 12.78 3.63
N TYR A 106 3.95 11.80 2.75
CA TYR A 106 4.68 11.80 1.48
C TYR A 106 3.80 11.28 0.36
N THR A 107 4.22 11.50 -0.89
CA THR A 107 3.47 11.07 -2.06
C THR A 107 4.31 10.17 -2.94
N MET A 108 3.73 9.06 -3.40
CA MET A 108 4.24 8.30 -4.53
C MET A 108 3.30 8.57 -5.71
N GLN A 109 3.83 9.03 -6.84
CA GLN A 109 3.02 9.24 -8.04
C GLN A 109 2.98 7.97 -8.89
N ILE A 110 1.81 7.65 -9.44
CA ILE A 110 1.60 6.46 -10.26
C ILE A 110 0.91 6.89 -11.55
N GLY A 111 1.53 6.57 -12.68
CA GLY A 111 0.89 6.77 -13.96
C GLY A 111 1.83 6.68 -15.15
N SER A 112 1.42 7.30 -16.24
CA SER A 112 2.13 7.18 -17.52
C SER A 112 3.37 8.06 -17.51
N ARG A 113 4.56 7.49 -17.65
CA ARG A 113 5.79 8.29 -17.77
C ARG A 113 5.75 9.17 -19.01
N VAL A 114 5.99 10.46 -18.84
CA VAL A 114 6.03 11.47 -19.90
C VAL A 114 7.47 11.89 -20.20
N ALA A 115 8.22 12.26 -19.16
CA ALA A 115 9.58 12.78 -19.26
C ALA A 115 10.38 12.47 -17.99
N GLY A 116 11.70 12.70 -18.02
CA GLY A 116 12.55 12.59 -16.84
C GLY A 116 13.87 11.87 -17.09
N PRO A 117 14.82 11.98 -16.14
CA PRO A 117 16.12 11.36 -16.27
C PRO A 117 16.13 9.87 -15.92
N HIS A 118 15.15 9.36 -15.16
CA HIS A 118 15.09 7.96 -14.73
C HIS A 118 14.08 7.16 -15.55
N GLY A 119 14.38 5.88 -15.79
CA GLY A 119 13.53 4.92 -16.52
C GLY A 119 13.31 3.65 -15.72
N GLY A 120 12.89 2.57 -16.39
CA GLY A 120 12.51 1.31 -15.72
C GLY A 120 11.03 1.29 -15.34
N LEU A 121 10.68 0.51 -14.31
CA LEU A 121 9.29 0.36 -13.88
C LEU A 121 8.88 1.42 -12.84
N GLY A 122 9.85 2.01 -12.16
CA GLY A 122 9.67 3.04 -11.15
C GLY A 122 11.03 3.56 -10.67
N VAL A 123 10.97 4.56 -9.82
CA VAL A 123 12.13 5.15 -9.12
C VAL A 123 11.66 5.78 -7.82
N ALA A 124 12.46 5.64 -6.77
CA ALA A 124 12.25 6.34 -5.51
C ALA A 124 13.57 6.69 -4.84
N CYS A 125 13.48 7.53 -3.83
CA CYS A 125 14.65 7.95 -3.08
C CYS A 125 15.09 6.78 -2.24
N TYR A 126 16.40 6.63 -2.06
CA TYR A 126 16.87 5.70 -1.05
C TYR A 126 16.83 6.37 0.33
N PHE A 127 16.13 5.74 1.26
CA PHE A 127 16.05 6.06 2.68
C PHE A 127 15.56 7.46 3.05
N CYS A 128 15.09 8.27 2.08
CA CYS A 128 14.81 9.68 2.33
C CYS A 128 13.56 9.93 3.18
N VAL A 129 12.63 8.98 3.20
CA VAL A 129 11.40 9.05 3.99
C VAL A 129 11.71 8.65 5.42
N ALA A 130 12.31 7.48 5.63
CA ALA A 130 12.62 6.99 6.98
C ALA A 130 13.66 7.86 7.72
N ASN A 131 14.60 8.50 7.01
CA ASN A 131 15.55 9.42 7.63
C ASN A 131 15.11 10.90 7.64
N GLY A 132 13.92 11.21 7.11
CA GLY A 132 13.35 12.56 7.08
C GLY A 132 14.11 13.58 6.22
N SER A 133 14.95 13.14 5.27
CA SER A 133 15.69 14.04 4.39
C SER A 133 14.87 14.57 3.21
N ALA A 134 13.80 13.88 2.81
CA ALA A 134 12.81 14.47 1.92
C ALA A 134 11.89 15.43 2.70
N PRO A 135 11.59 16.61 2.16
CA PRO A 135 10.58 17.49 2.73
C PRO A 135 9.22 16.79 2.79
N ILE A 136 8.45 17.07 3.84
CA ILE A 136 7.06 16.63 3.95
C ILE A 136 6.27 17.12 2.73
N ASN A 137 5.29 16.33 2.30
CA ASN A 137 4.47 16.54 1.12
C ASN A 137 5.23 16.48 -0.23
N THR A 138 6.44 15.91 -0.24
CA THR A 138 7.19 15.69 -1.49
C THR A 138 6.70 14.45 -2.21
N ILE A 139 6.71 14.50 -3.54
CA ILE A 139 6.65 13.32 -4.40
C ILE A 139 8.03 12.66 -4.39
N PHE A 140 8.22 11.66 -3.53
CA PHE A 140 9.52 11.03 -3.29
C PHE A 140 9.82 9.88 -4.26
N GLY A 141 8.96 9.66 -5.24
CA GLY A 141 9.11 8.59 -6.21
C GLY A 141 7.96 8.54 -7.21
N SER A 142 8.20 7.73 -8.24
CA SER A 142 7.28 7.50 -9.34
C SER A 142 7.20 6.01 -9.69
N VAL A 143 6.00 5.55 -10.03
CA VAL A 143 5.76 4.26 -10.69
C VAL A 143 5.22 4.51 -12.09
N PHE A 144 5.83 3.87 -13.09
CA PHE A 144 5.56 4.13 -14.51
C PHE A 144 4.66 3.04 -15.10
N SER A 145 3.34 3.22 -14.99
CA SER A 145 2.34 2.22 -15.40
C SER A 145 2.47 1.81 -16.86
N ASN A 146 2.69 2.76 -17.76
CA ASN A 146 2.88 2.48 -19.18
C ASN A 146 4.10 1.60 -19.45
N THR A 147 5.16 1.73 -18.64
CA THR A 147 6.36 0.90 -18.77
C THR A 147 6.12 -0.48 -18.18
N ILE A 148 5.40 -0.58 -17.07
CA ILE A 148 4.98 -1.88 -16.50
C ILE A 148 4.15 -2.66 -17.50
N PHE A 149 3.09 -2.06 -18.04
CA PHE A 149 2.21 -2.74 -19.00
C PHE A 149 2.95 -3.05 -20.30
N SER A 150 3.77 -2.16 -20.86
CA SER A 150 4.48 -2.45 -22.11
C SER A 150 5.65 -3.45 -21.95
N ALA A 151 6.34 -3.47 -20.82
CA ALA A 151 7.52 -4.32 -20.62
C ALA A 151 7.21 -5.69 -20.03
N LEU A 152 6.22 -5.79 -19.14
CA LEU A 152 5.89 -7.04 -18.46
C LEU A 152 4.80 -7.84 -19.18
N LEU A 153 3.82 -7.18 -19.82
CA LEU A 153 2.72 -7.85 -20.53
C LEU A 153 3.24 -8.83 -21.61
N PRO A 154 4.18 -8.45 -22.49
CA PRO A 154 4.70 -9.38 -23.50
C PRO A 154 5.55 -10.50 -22.89
N ALA A 155 6.24 -10.22 -21.78
CA ALA A 155 7.15 -11.16 -21.14
C ALA A 155 6.43 -12.27 -20.34
N ALA A 156 5.15 -12.08 -20.05
CA ALA A 156 4.30 -13.05 -19.35
C ALA A 156 3.44 -13.92 -20.29
N GLY A 157 3.47 -13.65 -21.60
CA GLY A 157 2.86 -14.54 -22.61
C GLY A 157 1.34 -14.46 -22.74
N GLY A 158 0.67 -13.39 -22.30
CA GLY A 158 -0.80 -13.31 -22.39
C GLY A 158 -1.44 -11.96 -22.08
N ILE A 159 -2.77 -12.00 -21.97
CA ILE A 159 -3.64 -10.92 -21.45
C ILE A 159 -3.66 -11.07 -19.94
N TRP A 160 -3.36 -9.99 -19.21
CA TRP A 160 -3.41 -10.02 -17.75
C TRP A 160 -4.83 -10.09 -17.22
N ASP A 161 -5.03 -10.86 -16.15
CA ASP A 161 -6.20 -10.68 -15.30
C ASP A 161 -6.00 -9.53 -14.29
N LEU A 162 -7.05 -9.21 -13.52
CA LEU A 162 -6.99 -8.16 -12.51
C LEU A 162 -5.92 -8.43 -11.45
N ASN A 163 -5.71 -9.68 -11.04
CA ASN A 163 -4.73 -10.02 -10.01
C ASN A 163 -3.31 -9.81 -10.53
N GLU A 164 -3.00 -10.24 -11.73
CA GLU A 164 -1.68 -10.05 -12.35
C GLU A 164 -1.37 -8.56 -12.54
N ALA A 165 -2.35 -7.78 -13.01
CA ALA A 165 -2.21 -6.33 -13.15
C ALA A 165 -2.00 -5.64 -11.80
N VAL A 166 -2.78 -6.01 -10.78
CA VAL A 166 -2.63 -5.49 -9.42
C VAL A 166 -1.28 -5.88 -8.84
N ASN A 167 -0.84 -7.13 -8.95
CA ASN A 167 0.44 -7.60 -8.43
C ASN A 167 1.63 -6.88 -9.09
N ALA A 168 1.55 -6.64 -10.40
CA ALA A 168 2.60 -5.92 -11.12
C ALA A 168 2.72 -4.46 -10.66
N ILE A 169 1.60 -3.75 -10.53
CA ILE A 169 1.58 -2.34 -10.10
C ILE A 169 1.87 -2.23 -8.60
N ALA A 170 1.11 -2.92 -7.75
CA ALA A 170 1.26 -2.90 -6.30
C ALA A 170 2.64 -3.39 -5.86
N GLY A 171 3.15 -4.49 -6.44
CA GLY A 171 4.48 -4.99 -6.12
C GLY A 171 5.61 -4.06 -6.58
N THR A 172 5.41 -3.25 -7.63
CA THR A 172 6.37 -2.19 -8.01
C THR A 172 6.23 -0.99 -7.09
N LEU A 173 5.00 -0.61 -6.75
CA LEU A 173 4.71 0.48 -5.83
C LEU A 173 5.28 0.22 -4.43
N SER A 174 5.03 -0.94 -3.86
CA SER A 174 5.61 -1.37 -2.58
C SER A 174 7.13 -1.41 -2.62
N HIS A 175 7.73 -1.81 -3.75
CA HIS A 175 9.19 -1.82 -3.95
C HIS A 175 9.79 -0.41 -3.90
N GLU A 176 9.22 0.53 -4.64
CA GLU A 176 9.69 1.92 -4.66
C GLU A 176 9.46 2.63 -3.31
N ILE A 177 8.31 2.39 -2.65
CA ILE A 177 8.07 2.93 -1.31
C ILE A 177 9.13 2.38 -0.34
N ALA A 178 9.43 1.08 -0.41
CA ALA A 178 10.40 0.46 0.46
C ALA A 178 11.84 0.97 0.26
N HIS A 179 12.22 1.42 -0.94
CA HIS A 179 13.45 2.17 -1.12
C HIS A 179 13.46 3.44 -0.28
N GLY A 180 12.36 4.21 -0.29
CA GLY A 180 12.19 5.40 0.56
C GLY A 180 12.32 5.10 2.06
N LEU A 181 11.98 3.88 2.46
CA LEU A 181 12.08 3.37 3.82
C LEU A 181 13.40 2.67 4.14
N GLY A 182 14.35 2.63 3.19
CA GLY A 182 15.72 2.16 3.41
C GLY A 182 16.00 0.71 3.01
N LEU A 183 15.15 0.08 2.19
CA LEU A 183 15.46 -1.24 1.65
C LEU A 183 16.34 -1.14 0.39
N LEU A 184 17.25 -2.11 0.25
CA LEU A 184 18.09 -2.31 -0.92
C LEU A 184 17.65 -3.57 -1.67
N HIS A 185 18.08 -3.70 -2.93
CA HIS A 185 17.86 -4.91 -3.70
C HIS A 185 18.63 -6.09 -3.11
N PRO A 186 18.01 -7.27 -2.98
CA PRO A 186 18.71 -8.49 -2.58
C PRO A 186 19.51 -9.04 -3.77
N SER A 187 20.52 -9.86 -3.49
CA SER A 187 21.32 -10.53 -4.54
C SER A 187 20.60 -11.69 -5.24
N GLY A 188 19.37 -12.02 -4.84
CA GLY A 188 18.67 -13.20 -5.35
C GLY A 188 17.32 -13.45 -4.67
N PRO A 189 16.76 -14.66 -4.86
CA PRO A 189 15.62 -15.16 -4.09
C PRO A 189 15.88 -15.07 -2.58
N ALA A 190 14.81 -14.87 -1.81
CA ALA A 190 14.87 -14.79 -0.35
C ALA A 190 13.59 -15.38 0.26
N SER A 191 13.70 -15.96 1.45
CA SER A 191 12.54 -16.48 2.16
C SER A 191 11.53 -15.36 2.43
N ASN A 192 10.29 -15.60 2.05
CA ASN A 192 9.18 -14.65 2.16
C ASN A 192 7.85 -15.44 2.15
N PRO A 193 6.76 -14.88 2.70
CA PRO A 193 5.47 -15.57 2.75
C PRO A 193 4.65 -15.49 1.44
N GLY A 194 5.18 -14.90 0.38
CA GLY A 194 4.50 -14.73 -0.90
C GLY A 194 4.52 -15.98 -1.79
N GLU A 195 3.86 -15.88 -2.94
CA GLU A 195 3.81 -16.94 -3.97
C GLU A 195 5.09 -17.01 -4.81
N SER A 196 5.84 -15.90 -4.86
CA SER A 196 7.14 -15.85 -5.54
C SER A 196 8.27 -16.29 -4.61
N ILE A 197 9.24 -16.99 -5.18
CA ILE A 197 10.52 -17.25 -4.49
C ILE A 197 11.36 -15.97 -4.31
N TYR A 198 11.00 -14.89 -5.00
CA TYR A 198 11.62 -13.58 -4.91
C TYR A 198 10.74 -12.63 -4.10
N GLY A 199 11.35 -11.91 -3.16
CA GLY A 199 10.64 -10.89 -2.39
C GLY A 199 10.33 -9.63 -3.21
N ILE A 200 9.56 -8.71 -2.63
CA ILE A 200 9.20 -7.42 -3.25
C ILE A 200 10.43 -6.64 -3.72
N MET A 201 11.52 -6.64 -2.94
CA MET A 201 12.74 -5.90 -3.26
C MET A 201 13.58 -6.49 -4.40
N ALA A 202 13.24 -7.68 -4.91
CA ALA A 202 13.89 -8.25 -6.09
C ALA A 202 13.63 -7.42 -7.35
N THR A 203 14.63 -7.30 -8.21
CA THR A 203 14.53 -6.63 -9.51
C THR A 203 14.88 -7.55 -10.68
N GLY A 204 14.51 -7.15 -11.90
CA GLY A 204 14.79 -7.91 -13.14
C GLY A 204 16.19 -7.67 -13.68
N ALA A 205 16.93 -6.75 -13.05
CA ALA A 205 18.32 -6.45 -13.35
C ALA A 205 19.24 -6.98 -12.24
N SER A 206 20.55 -6.84 -12.43
CA SER A 206 21.51 -6.98 -11.33
C SER A 206 21.08 -6.08 -10.15
N PRO A 207 21.16 -6.55 -8.90
CA PRO A 207 21.85 -7.76 -8.45
C PRO A 207 21.00 -9.04 -8.43
N THR A 208 19.69 -8.97 -8.62
CA THR A 208 18.81 -10.14 -8.42
C THR A 208 18.54 -10.97 -9.68
N SER A 209 18.37 -10.32 -10.84
CA SER A 209 17.98 -10.95 -12.11
C SER A 209 16.69 -11.79 -12.04
N MET A 210 15.66 -11.29 -11.36
CA MET A 210 14.35 -11.93 -11.22
C MET A 210 13.61 -12.00 -12.58
N PRO A 211 13.04 -13.16 -12.96
CA PRO A 211 12.21 -13.28 -14.16
C PRO A 211 10.95 -12.42 -14.12
N ASN A 212 10.50 -11.89 -15.26
CA ASN A 212 9.30 -11.04 -15.33
C ASN A 212 8.03 -11.74 -14.86
N ALA A 213 7.88 -13.05 -15.09
CA ALA A 213 6.73 -13.82 -14.62
C ALA A 213 6.59 -13.82 -13.07
N GLU A 214 7.69 -13.68 -12.34
CA GLU A 214 7.64 -13.57 -10.87
C GLU A 214 7.02 -12.26 -10.40
N ARG A 215 7.01 -11.21 -11.25
CA ARG A 215 6.40 -9.91 -10.92
C ARG A 215 4.88 -9.92 -10.97
N LEU A 216 4.28 -10.93 -11.59
CA LEU A 216 2.82 -11.08 -11.68
C LEU A 216 2.22 -11.89 -10.55
N LYS A 217 3.08 -12.57 -9.77
CA LYS A 217 2.67 -13.30 -8.58
C LYS A 217 2.50 -12.35 -7.40
N ASN A 218 1.74 -12.79 -6.40
CA ASN A 218 1.70 -12.09 -5.13
C ASN A 218 3.07 -12.22 -4.44
N ARG A 219 3.81 -11.12 -4.33
CA ARG A 219 5.15 -11.08 -3.70
C ARG A 219 5.03 -10.45 -2.31
N ALA A 220 5.82 -10.94 -1.37
CA ALA A 220 5.93 -10.32 -0.05
C ALA A 220 7.36 -9.82 0.19
N PHE A 221 7.56 -8.97 1.20
CA PHE A 221 8.91 -8.67 1.68
C PHE A 221 9.57 -9.94 2.22
N SER A 222 10.90 -10.05 2.13
CA SER A 222 11.61 -11.10 2.87
C SER A 222 11.62 -10.82 4.37
N ASP A 223 11.96 -11.83 5.17
CA ASP A 223 12.13 -11.67 6.62
C ASP A 223 13.13 -10.53 6.93
N ASP A 224 14.32 -10.55 6.31
CA ASP A 224 15.33 -9.50 6.46
C ASP A 224 14.83 -8.10 6.05
N ASN A 225 14.03 -8.02 4.98
CA ASN A 225 13.42 -6.76 4.55
C ASN A 225 12.45 -6.25 5.60
N MET A 226 11.60 -7.11 6.14
CA MET A 226 10.62 -6.73 7.14
C MET A 226 11.30 -6.32 8.46
N GLU A 227 12.39 -6.98 8.87
CA GLU A 227 13.20 -6.54 10.01
C GLU A 227 13.80 -5.14 9.82
N VAL A 228 14.31 -4.83 8.62
CA VAL A 228 14.82 -3.48 8.30
C VAL A 228 13.69 -2.45 8.36
N LEU A 229 12.51 -2.75 7.82
CA LEU A 229 11.34 -1.86 7.90
C LEU A 229 10.96 -1.61 9.37
N ILE A 230 10.89 -2.65 10.20
CA ILE A 230 10.63 -2.51 11.64
C ILE A 230 11.66 -1.61 12.32
N ARG A 231 12.95 -1.74 11.99
CA ARG A 231 13.99 -0.87 12.56
C ARG A 231 13.85 0.58 12.13
N ASN A 232 13.41 0.81 10.88
CA ASN A 232 13.42 2.14 10.28
C ASN A 232 12.15 2.95 10.55
N ILE A 233 10.99 2.29 10.63
CA ILE A 233 9.69 2.96 10.87
C ILE A 233 8.95 2.45 12.10
N GLY A 234 9.39 1.36 12.73
CA GLY A 234 8.75 0.83 13.92
C GLY A 234 7.49 0.01 13.66
N LEU A 235 6.91 -0.47 14.76
CA LEU A 235 5.63 -1.16 14.80
C LEU A 235 4.67 -0.34 15.66
N ARG A 236 3.40 -0.37 15.28
CA ARG A 236 2.29 0.14 16.08
C ARG A 236 1.34 -0.97 16.46
N THR A 237 0.67 -0.79 17.59
CA THR A 237 -0.42 -1.66 18.00
C THR A 237 -1.68 -1.25 17.25
N VAL A 238 -2.28 -2.21 16.56
CA VAL A 238 -3.60 -2.04 15.94
C VAL A 238 -4.64 -2.35 17.01
N GLN A 239 -5.53 -1.38 17.29
CA GLN A 239 -6.74 -1.70 18.03
C GLN A 239 -7.58 -2.62 17.15
N ILE A 240 -7.49 -3.92 17.41
CA ILE A 240 -8.48 -4.88 16.95
C ILE A 240 -9.77 -4.44 17.66
N PRO A 241 -10.82 -3.99 16.94
CA PRO A 241 -12.10 -3.75 17.57
C PRO A 241 -12.43 -5.04 18.29
N GLU A 242 -12.54 -5.01 19.62
CA GLU A 242 -13.01 -6.20 20.32
C GLU A 242 -14.30 -6.63 19.62
N PRO A 243 -14.46 -7.94 19.30
CA PRO A 243 -15.71 -8.39 18.74
C PRO A 243 -16.81 -7.81 19.63
N ALA A 244 -17.85 -7.24 19.01
CA ALA A 244 -18.83 -6.41 19.67
C ALA A 244 -19.45 -7.01 20.96
N GLY A 245 -19.20 -8.29 21.27
CA GLY A 245 -18.91 -8.83 22.61
C GLY A 245 -19.17 -7.90 23.78
N PHE A 246 -18.28 -6.97 24.13
CA PHE A 246 -18.50 -6.11 25.30
C PHE A 246 -19.72 -5.18 25.17
N VAL A 247 -19.95 -4.61 23.98
CA VAL A 247 -21.11 -3.75 23.70
C VAL A 247 -22.40 -4.57 23.67
N LEU A 248 -22.41 -5.76 23.06
CA LEU A 248 -23.52 -6.70 23.05
C LEU A 248 -23.80 -7.26 24.44
N PHE A 249 -22.78 -7.51 25.25
CA PHE A 249 -22.89 -7.99 26.62
C PHE A 249 -23.43 -6.90 27.55
N THR A 250 -22.96 -5.67 27.42
CA THR A 250 -23.51 -4.51 28.16
C THR A 250 -24.94 -4.16 27.70
N LEU A 251 -25.22 -4.24 26.40
CA LEU A 251 -26.58 -4.05 25.88
C LEU A 251 -27.52 -5.18 26.35
N ALA A 252 -27.06 -6.43 26.38
CA ALA A 252 -27.80 -7.56 26.94
C ALA A 252 -28.08 -7.36 28.44
N LEU A 253 -27.08 -6.92 29.22
CA LEU A 253 -27.24 -6.59 30.64
C LEU A 253 -28.25 -5.46 30.89
N LEU A 254 -28.28 -4.44 30.02
CA LEU A 254 -29.23 -3.33 30.10
C LEU A 254 -30.65 -3.71 29.67
N LEU A 255 -30.81 -4.70 28.79
CA LEU A 255 -32.11 -5.19 28.31
C LEU A 255 -32.73 -6.26 29.24
N LEU A 256 -31.93 -6.93 30.07
CA LEU A 256 -32.42 -7.91 31.07
C LEU A 256 -33.44 -7.34 32.09
N PRO A 257 -33.27 -6.13 32.66
CA PRO A 257 -34.25 -5.57 33.59
C PRO A 257 -35.54 -5.10 32.91
N LEU A 258 -35.51 -4.70 31.63
CA LEU A 258 -36.70 -4.25 30.89
C LEU A 258 -37.70 -5.40 30.65
N LYS A 259 -37.22 -6.63 30.47
CA LYS A 259 -38.07 -7.81 30.30
C LYS A 259 -38.75 -8.26 31.61
N ARG A 260 -38.33 -7.74 32.76
CA ARG A 260 -38.89 -8.10 34.08
C ARG A 260 -40.07 -7.23 34.50
N ILE A 261 -40.30 -6.10 33.82
CA ILE A 261 -41.38 -5.16 34.12
C ILE A 261 -42.68 -5.50 33.35
N GLU A 262 -42.60 -6.30 32.28
CA GLU A 262 -43.79 -6.74 31.51
C GLU A 262 -44.52 -7.97 32.10
N LYS A 263 -44.12 -8.45 33.29
CA LYS A 263 -44.75 -9.60 33.98
C LYS A 263 -45.23 -9.29 35.41
N SER A 264 -45.61 -8.05 35.69
CA SER A 264 -46.35 -7.67 36.90
C SER A 264 -47.64 -6.97 36.55
#